data_AF-A0A3L7NL23-F1
#
_entry.id   AF-A0A3L7NL23-F1
#
_cell.length_a   1.000
_cell.length_b   1.000
_cell.length_c   1.000
_cell.angle_alpha   90.00
_cell.angle_beta   90.00
_cell.angle_gamma   90.00
#
_symmetry.space_group_name_H-M   'P 1'
#
loop_
_entity.id
_entity.type
_entity.pdbx_description
1 polymer ?
#
loop_
_entity_poly.entity_id
_entity_poly.type
_entity_poly.pdbx_seq_one_letter_code
_entity_poly.pdbx_strand_id
1 'polypeptide(L)'
;MSEASFPRPAGKSPAPPASGAIAFQCPNGHRISVPAKLAGKRGACSKCGTAVVIPAATLPAVPAAVTNSLRGAAPLVERGSAPPEPGLFAAGDEPVPGDEGTITIQSVPPWMPPSPSPSSAPRPAVPHAAPQFPADTSLPQSADQFSDQAAMPITENPTALLVARLWAERDHGGVVELHLVGGSVILPEWYEPRWSLGSHGLFASQAADGSVTLTAVAWDSIQKVVVRQVEGLPDGMFE
;
A
#
# COMPACT_ATOMS: atom_id res chain seq x y z
N MET A 1 -44.09 -15.60 6.95
CA MET A 1 -42.85 -16.11 7.58
C MET A 1 -42.15 -14.91 8.16
N SER A 2 -41.98 -14.87 9.47
CA SER A 2 -41.64 -13.69 10.24
C SER A 2 -40.16 -13.31 10.11
N GLU A 3 -39.95 -12.02 9.91
CA GLU A 3 -38.67 -11.32 9.81
C GLU A 3 -37.95 -11.32 11.17
N ALA A 4 -36.80 -12.00 11.25
CA ALA A 4 -35.98 -12.03 12.46
C ALA A 4 -34.87 -10.99 12.35
N SER A 5 -35.09 -9.83 12.98
CA SER A 5 -34.11 -8.76 13.12
C SER A 5 -33.09 -9.12 14.21
N PHE A 6 -31.83 -9.35 13.83
CA PHE A 6 -30.72 -9.56 14.76
C PHE A 6 -30.00 -8.24 15.09
N PRO A 7 -29.80 -7.88 16.38
CA PRO A 7 -29.03 -6.70 16.74
C PRO A 7 -27.52 -6.93 16.53
N ARG A 8 -26.87 -5.94 15.90
CA ARG A 8 -25.42 -5.88 15.68
C ARG A 8 -24.69 -5.63 17.01
N PRO A 9 -23.68 -6.42 17.42
CA PRO A 9 -22.86 -6.10 18.58
C PRO A 9 -21.98 -4.88 18.29
N ALA A 10 -22.02 -3.89 19.18
CA ALA A 10 -21.18 -2.70 19.15
C ALA A 10 -19.71 -3.09 19.41
N GLY A 11 -18.95 -3.23 18.32
CA GLY A 11 -17.50 -3.39 18.37
C GLY A 11 -16.84 -2.12 18.90
N LYS A 12 -16.35 -2.20 20.14
CA LYS A 12 -15.53 -1.19 20.82
C LYS A 12 -14.28 -0.90 19.98
N SER A 13 -14.24 0.26 19.32
CA SER A 13 -13.03 0.75 18.66
C SER A 13 -11.91 0.91 19.69
N PRO A 14 -10.71 0.36 19.46
CA PRO A 14 -9.58 0.58 20.35
C PRO A 14 -9.18 2.06 20.33
N ALA A 15 -9.11 2.64 21.53
CA ALA A 15 -8.67 4.01 21.76
C ALA A 15 -7.29 4.27 21.15
N PRO A 16 -7.02 5.49 20.64
CA PRO A 16 -5.70 5.83 20.12
C PRO A 16 -4.65 5.75 21.24
N PRO A 17 -3.51 5.07 21.05
CA PRO A 17 -2.45 5.05 22.04
C PRO A 17 -1.82 6.44 22.12
N ALA A 18 -2.11 7.15 23.21
CA ALA A 18 -1.46 8.38 23.61
C ALA A 18 -0.04 8.06 24.10
N SER A 19 0.89 7.80 23.20
CA SER A 19 2.34 7.78 23.45
C SER A 19 3.03 7.71 22.10
N GLY A 20 3.81 8.75 21.74
CA GLY A 20 4.41 8.95 20.42
C GLY A 20 5.35 7.83 19.94
N ALA A 21 4.76 6.69 19.56
CA ALA A 21 5.42 5.55 18.95
C ALA A 21 5.06 5.50 17.46
N ILE A 22 6.07 5.32 16.63
CA ILE A 22 5.95 5.15 15.18
C ILE A 22 5.87 3.65 14.91
N ALA A 23 4.81 3.21 14.22
CA ALA A 23 4.68 1.83 13.78
C ALA A 23 4.93 1.74 12.26
N PHE A 24 5.81 0.84 11.84
CA PHE A 24 6.11 0.59 10.43
C PHE A 24 6.49 -0.88 10.21
N GLN A 25 6.62 -1.31 8.95
CA GLN A 25 6.96 -2.69 8.59
C GLN A 25 8.40 -2.78 8.08
N CYS A 26 9.12 -3.84 8.44
CA CYS A 26 10.41 -4.14 7.83
C CYS A 26 10.23 -4.73 6.41
N PRO A 27 11.28 -4.80 5.58
CA PRO A 27 11.23 -5.40 4.24
C PRO A 27 10.76 -6.85 4.22
N ASN A 28 10.87 -7.57 5.35
CA ASN A 28 10.39 -8.94 5.51
C ASN A 28 8.95 -9.02 6.06
N GLY A 29 8.24 -7.90 6.19
CA GLY A 29 6.83 -7.85 6.61
C GLY A 29 6.57 -7.86 8.12
N HIS A 30 7.60 -7.80 8.98
CA HIS A 30 7.38 -7.71 10.42
C HIS A 30 7.00 -6.29 10.85
N ARG A 31 5.95 -6.17 11.67
CA ARG A 31 5.52 -4.90 12.28
C ARG A 31 6.44 -4.54 13.45
N ILE A 32 7.01 -3.34 13.40
CA ILE A 32 7.89 -2.78 14.43
C ILE A 32 7.24 -1.50 14.97
N SER A 33 7.25 -1.33 16.30
CA SER A 33 6.86 -0.09 16.96
C SER A 33 8.07 0.48 17.68
N VAL A 34 8.44 1.72 17.38
CA VAL A 34 9.59 2.41 17.98
C VAL A 34 9.18 3.77 18.51
N PRO A 35 9.81 4.27 19.58
CA PRO A 35 9.58 5.63 20.06
C PRO A 35 9.92 6.66 18.98
N ALA A 36 9.15 7.74 18.90
CA ALA A 36 9.38 8.84 17.95
C ALA A 36 10.76 9.50 18.11
N LYS A 37 11.42 9.35 19.27
CA LYS A 37 12.81 9.81 19.51
C LYS A 37 13.84 9.12 18.61
N LEU A 38 13.50 7.98 18.03
CA LEU A 38 14.35 7.22 17.10
C LEU A 38 13.97 7.45 15.64
N ALA A 39 13.03 8.36 15.35
CA ALA A 39 12.69 8.76 13.99
C ALA A 39 13.95 9.19 13.22
N GLY A 40 14.07 8.72 11.97
CA GLY A 40 15.22 9.01 11.11
C GLY A 40 16.50 8.22 11.43
N LYS A 41 16.56 7.45 12.53
CA LYS A 41 17.72 6.61 12.84
C LYS A 41 17.64 5.24 12.14
N ARG A 42 18.81 4.64 11.92
CA ARG A 42 18.93 3.25 11.46
C ARG A 42 18.84 2.30 12.65
N GLY A 43 18.08 1.23 12.49
CA GLY A 43 17.95 0.16 13.49
C GLY A 43 17.89 -1.21 12.84
N ALA A 44 17.75 -2.25 13.65
CA ALA A 44 17.53 -3.62 13.19
C ALA A 44 16.13 -4.07 13.60
N CYS A 45 15.47 -4.85 12.73
CA CYS A 45 14.19 -5.47 13.06
C CYS A 45 14.34 -6.44 14.24
N SER A 46 13.47 -6.33 15.25
CA SER A 46 13.50 -7.21 16.44
C SER A 46 13.14 -8.68 16.15
N LYS A 47 12.57 -8.98 14.98
CA LYS A 47 12.19 -10.34 14.58
C LYS A 47 13.19 -11.03 13.65
N CYS A 48 13.71 -10.30 12.66
CA CYS A 48 14.60 -10.90 11.65
C CYS A 48 16.00 -10.27 11.57
N GLY A 49 16.30 -9.23 12.35
CA GLY A 49 17.62 -8.59 12.36
C GLY A 49 17.96 -7.75 11.12
N THR A 50 17.10 -7.71 10.11
CA THR A 50 17.32 -6.88 8.91
C THR A 50 17.45 -5.40 9.27
N ALA A 51 18.42 -4.71 8.67
CA ALA A 51 18.60 -3.28 8.81
C ALA A 51 17.39 -2.52 8.25
N VAL A 52 16.84 -1.61 9.04
CA VAL A 52 15.68 -0.77 8.69
C VAL A 52 15.94 0.69 9.03
N VAL A 53 15.35 1.60 8.27
CA VAL A 53 15.39 3.04 8.54
C VAL A 53 14.03 3.44 9.10
N ILE A 54 14.03 4.09 10.28
CA ILE A 54 12.79 4.54 10.91
C ILE A 54 12.31 5.80 10.18
N PRO A 55 11.08 5.84 9.65
CA PRO A 55 10.54 7.04 9.00
C PRO A 55 10.60 8.25 9.93
N ALA A 56 10.88 9.43 9.37
CA ALA A 56 10.76 10.67 10.13
C ALA A 56 9.30 10.84 10.57
N ALA A 57 9.09 11.23 11.83
CA ALA A 57 7.76 11.60 12.30
C ALA A 57 7.38 12.93 11.64
N THR A 58 6.78 12.86 10.45
CA THR A 58 6.01 13.98 9.92
C THR A 58 4.82 14.12 10.85
N LEU A 59 4.93 15.00 11.84
CA LEU A 59 3.76 15.40 12.63
C LEU A 59 2.70 15.85 11.63
N PRO A 60 1.47 15.28 11.66
CA PRO A 60 0.39 15.82 10.85
C PRO A 60 0.22 17.27 11.28
N ALA A 61 0.52 18.20 10.37
CA ALA A 61 0.20 19.60 10.55
C ALA A 61 -1.30 19.67 10.74
N VAL A 62 -1.73 19.85 11.99
CA VAL A 62 -3.15 20.03 12.32
C VAL A 62 -3.57 21.34 11.63
N PRO A 63 -4.49 21.32 10.65
CA PRO A 63 -4.97 22.56 10.07
C PRO A 63 -5.70 23.33 11.17
N ALA A 64 -5.15 24.49 11.53
CA ALA A 64 -5.77 25.42 12.43
C ALA A 64 -7.06 25.99 11.81
N ALA A 65 -8.16 25.89 12.56
CA ALA A 65 -9.34 26.75 12.50
C ALA A 65 -10.12 26.83 11.18
N VAL A 66 -11.22 26.07 11.11
CA VAL A 66 -12.48 26.54 10.50
C VAL A 66 -13.60 26.47 11.53
N THR A 67 -13.67 27.50 12.37
CA THR A 67 -14.89 27.84 13.11
C THR A 67 -15.85 28.47 12.11
N ASN A 68 -16.84 27.72 11.63
CA ASN A 68 -17.98 28.34 10.94
C ASN A 68 -19.26 28.20 11.76
N SER A 69 -19.78 29.36 12.10
CA SER A 69 -20.95 29.69 12.88
C SER A 69 -22.22 28.92 12.47
N LEU A 70 -22.81 28.24 13.45
CA LEU A 70 -24.23 27.91 13.46
C LEU A 70 -25.05 29.18 13.69
N ARG A 71 -25.87 29.54 12.72
CA ARG A 71 -26.98 30.49 12.87
C ARG A 71 -28.27 29.71 12.61
N GLY A 72 -29.07 29.49 13.66
CA GLY A 72 -30.32 28.74 13.55
C GLY A 72 -31.08 28.62 14.88
N ALA A 73 -31.78 29.70 15.23
CA ALA A 73 -33.06 29.78 15.95
C ALA A 73 -33.40 28.88 17.17
N ALA A 74 -33.62 29.58 18.28
CA ALA A 74 -34.48 29.37 19.47
C ALA A 74 -35.79 28.53 19.25
N PRO A 75 -36.50 28.00 20.30
CA PRO A 75 -36.72 28.70 21.58
C PRO A 75 -36.83 27.91 22.91
N LEU A 76 -36.45 28.63 23.97
CA LEU A 76 -37.10 28.85 25.28
C LEU A 76 -38.10 27.80 25.81
N VAL A 77 -37.70 26.97 26.80
CA VAL A 77 -38.59 26.61 27.92
C VAL A 77 -37.82 26.28 29.20
N GLU A 78 -38.30 26.92 30.28
CA GLU A 78 -38.38 26.54 31.70
C GLU A 78 -37.18 26.25 32.61
N ARG A 79 -37.24 26.98 33.73
CA ARG A 79 -36.47 26.87 34.96
C ARG A 79 -36.89 25.64 35.76
N GLY A 80 -35.92 24.94 36.34
CA GLY A 80 -36.12 24.02 37.46
C GLY A 80 -34.87 24.00 38.33
N SER A 81 -35.03 24.33 39.60
CA SER A 81 -34.02 24.61 40.61
C SER A 81 -33.19 23.40 41.09
N ALA A 82 -32.07 23.72 41.74
CA ALA A 82 -30.98 22.91 42.32
C ALA A 82 -31.36 22.09 43.61
N PRO A 83 -30.41 21.64 44.47
CA PRO A 83 -29.59 20.40 44.49
C PRO A 83 -29.74 19.65 45.86
N PRO A 84 -28.72 19.03 46.52
CA PRO A 84 -27.75 17.95 46.19
C PRO A 84 -27.97 16.68 47.08
N GLU A 85 -27.12 15.63 46.98
CA GLU A 85 -26.49 14.93 48.12
C GLU A 85 -25.47 13.85 47.68
N PRO A 86 -24.50 13.49 48.55
CA PRO A 86 -23.22 12.88 48.19
C PRO A 86 -23.17 11.36 48.45
N GLY A 87 -22.47 10.63 47.58
CA GLY A 87 -22.22 9.19 47.75
C GLY A 87 -20.73 8.88 47.70
N LEU A 88 -20.13 8.81 48.90
CA LEU A 88 -18.84 8.16 49.15
C LEU A 88 -18.81 6.75 48.57
N PHE A 89 -17.81 6.41 47.75
CA PHE A 89 -17.19 5.09 47.78
C PHE A 89 -15.68 5.21 47.67
N ALA A 90 -15.04 4.53 48.61
CA ALA A 90 -13.62 4.52 48.87
C ALA A 90 -12.92 3.39 48.11
N ALA A 91 -11.61 3.61 47.94
CA ALA A 91 -10.51 2.64 48.04
C ALA A 91 -10.41 1.45 47.07
N GLY A 92 -9.24 1.40 46.42
CA GLY A 92 -8.50 0.17 46.15
C GLY A 92 -8.73 -0.45 44.77
N ASP A 93 -7.81 -0.25 43.84
CA ASP A 93 -6.72 -1.21 43.63
C ASP A 93 -5.76 -0.67 42.57
N GLU A 94 -4.49 -0.61 42.94
CA GLU A 94 -3.36 -0.22 42.11
C GLU A 94 -2.71 -1.50 41.55
N PRO A 95 -2.64 -1.69 40.22
CA PRO A 95 -1.75 -2.70 39.66
C PRO A 95 -0.58 -2.06 38.90
N VAL A 96 0.56 -2.05 39.60
CA VAL A 96 1.93 -2.39 39.17
C VAL A 96 2.35 -2.00 37.74
N PRO A 97 3.29 -1.04 37.57
CA PRO A 97 4.00 -0.87 36.31
C PRO A 97 4.99 -2.02 36.08
N GLY A 98 4.66 -2.88 35.12
CA GLY A 98 5.53 -3.92 34.58
C GLY A 98 6.72 -3.34 33.82
N ASP A 99 7.76 -4.15 33.73
CA ASP A 99 9.16 -3.84 33.53
C ASP A 99 9.53 -3.07 32.26
N GLU A 100 10.35 -2.03 32.46
CA GLU A 100 11.08 -1.34 31.41
C GLU A 100 12.19 -2.25 30.85
N GLY A 101 11.89 -2.92 29.74
CA GLY A 101 12.89 -3.58 28.90
C GLY A 101 13.94 -2.59 28.39
N THR A 102 15.07 -2.53 29.10
CA THR A 102 16.26 -1.76 28.73
C THR A 102 16.84 -2.29 27.42
N ILE A 103 16.77 -1.48 26.37
CA ILE A 103 17.41 -1.78 25.08
C ILE A 103 18.90 -1.44 25.21
N THR A 104 19.74 -2.45 25.36
CA THR A 104 21.20 -2.31 25.33
C THR A 104 21.65 -1.93 23.92
N ILE A 105 22.07 -0.67 23.75
CA ILE A 105 22.72 -0.19 22.52
C ILE A 105 24.14 -0.78 22.50
N GLN A 106 24.34 -1.87 21.75
CA GLN A 106 25.69 -2.33 21.41
C GLN A 106 26.29 -1.37 20.39
N SER A 107 27.27 -0.60 20.85
CA SER A 107 28.17 0.20 20.03
C SER A 107 28.87 -0.69 19.00
N VAL A 108 28.67 -0.40 17.72
CA VAL A 108 29.33 -1.11 16.62
C VAL A 108 30.84 -0.83 16.68
N PRO A 109 31.70 -1.84 16.68
CA PRO A 109 33.14 -1.64 16.79
C PRO A 109 33.72 -0.99 15.51
N PRO A 110 34.76 -0.14 15.63
CA PRO A 110 35.23 0.78 14.58
C PRO A 110 36.10 0.14 13.47
N TRP A 111 35.79 -1.08 13.01
CA TRP A 111 36.62 -1.80 12.03
C TRP A 111 35.81 -2.33 10.85
N MET A 112 35.32 -1.44 9.99
CA MET A 112 35.02 -1.82 8.60
C MET A 112 35.86 -0.96 7.66
N PRO A 113 36.67 -1.56 6.77
CA PRO A 113 37.35 -0.82 5.73
C PRO A 113 36.32 -0.31 4.70
N PRO A 114 36.58 0.85 4.05
CA PRO A 114 35.70 1.39 3.02
C PRO A 114 35.64 0.45 1.81
N SER A 115 34.42 0.26 1.32
CA SER A 115 34.12 -0.49 0.10
C SER A 115 34.84 0.16 -1.10
N PRO A 116 35.53 -0.62 -1.97
CA PRO A 116 36.20 -0.06 -3.14
C PRO A 116 35.18 0.48 -4.13
N SER A 117 35.39 1.73 -4.54
CA SER A 117 34.66 2.39 -5.63
C SER A 117 34.86 1.63 -6.94
N PRO A 118 33.83 1.49 -7.81
CA PRO A 118 34.03 0.92 -9.13
C PRO A 118 34.88 1.87 -9.97
N SER A 119 36.13 1.46 -10.17
CA SER A 119 37.13 2.12 -10.99
C SER A 119 36.64 2.22 -12.43
N SER A 120 36.60 3.44 -12.96
CA SER A 120 36.34 3.72 -14.38
C SER A 120 37.46 3.14 -15.24
N ALA A 121 37.19 2.00 -15.88
CA ALA A 121 38.06 1.50 -16.93
C ALA A 121 37.81 2.27 -18.24
N PRO A 122 38.86 2.73 -18.95
CA PRO A 122 38.72 3.30 -20.28
C PRO A 122 38.35 2.22 -21.31
N ARG A 123 37.32 2.49 -22.12
CA ARG A 123 36.91 1.65 -23.25
C ARG A 123 38.05 1.60 -24.28
N PRO A 124 38.48 0.42 -24.77
CA PRO A 124 39.36 0.34 -25.92
C PRO A 124 38.59 0.77 -27.19
N ALA A 125 39.23 1.64 -27.98
CA ALA A 125 38.76 2.07 -29.28
C ALA A 125 38.78 0.88 -30.26
N VAL A 126 37.61 0.45 -30.72
CA VAL A 126 37.47 -0.45 -31.86
C VAL A 126 37.71 0.34 -33.15
N PRO A 127 38.67 -0.04 -34.01
CA PRO A 127 38.81 0.56 -35.32
C PRO A 127 37.62 0.18 -36.21
N HIS A 128 37.00 1.18 -36.82
CA HIS A 128 36.03 1.03 -37.91
C HIS A 128 36.71 0.36 -39.10
N ALA A 129 36.48 -0.94 -39.28
CA ALA A 129 36.68 -1.62 -40.54
C ALA A 129 35.33 -1.63 -41.28
N ALA A 130 35.23 -0.82 -42.33
CA ALA A 130 34.09 -0.83 -43.24
C ALA A 130 34.04 -2.19 -43.98
N PRO A 131 32.92 -2.92 -43.97
CA PRO A 131 32.75 -4.04 -44.88
C PRO A 131 32.49 -3.49 -46.29
N GLN A 132 33.39 -3.80 -47.21
CA GLN A 132 33.16 -3.68 -48.64
C GLN A 132 32.18 -4.78 -49.04
N PHE A 133 30.97 -4.42 -49.45
CA PHE A 133 30.01 -5.36 -50.03
C PHE A 133 30.33 -5.54 -51.52
N PRO A 134 30.59 -6.77 -52.02
CA PRO A 134 30.52 -7.03 -53.44
C PRO A 134 29.06 -6.98 -53.89
N ALA A 135 28.79 -6.09 -54.85
CA ALA A 135 27.57 -6.07 -55.61
C ALA A 135 27.56 -7.28 -56.56
N ASP A 136 26.81 -8.33 -56.20
CA ASP A 136 25.98 -9.12 -57.12
C ASP A 136 25.27 -10.21 -56.31
N THR A 137 23.99 -10.03 -55.99
CA THR A 137 23.09 -11.17 -55.78
C THR A 137 21.66 -10.72 -56.08
N SER A 138 21.18 -11.25 -57.19
CA SER A 138 19.78 -11.47 -57.56
C SER A 138 18.77 -11.44 -56.40
N LEU A 139 17.73 -10.62 -56.58
CA LEU A 139 16.47 -10.65 -55.84
C LEU A 139 15.76 -12.01 -56.01
N PRO A 140 15.44 -12.72 -54.92
CA PRO A 140 14.19 -13.43 -54.85
C PRO A 140 13.14 -12.53 -54.18
N GLN A 141 12.01 -12.38 -54.89
CA GLN A 141 10.76 -11.88 -54.35
C GLN A 141 10.30 -12.75 -53.18
N SER A 142 10.31 -12.19 -51.98
CA SER A 142 9.45 -12.67 -50.88
C SER A 142 9.24 -11.52 -49.89
N ALA A 143 8.45 -10.54 -50.32
CA ALA A 143 7.93 -9.45 -49.48
C ALA A 143 6.80 -9.90 -48.53
N ASP A 144 6.52 -11.21 -48.44
CA ASP A 144 5.42 -11.80 -47.65
C ASP A 144 5.91 -12.78 -46.56
N GLN A 145 7.16 -12.67 -46.08
CA GLN A 145 7.72 -13.63 -45.11
C GLN A 145 8.14 -13.03 -43.74
N PHE A 146 7.78 -11.78 -43.44
CA PHE A 146 8.02 -11.18 -42.12
C PHE A 146 6.76 -10.91 -41.30
N SER A 147 5.61 -11.47 -41.70
CA SER A 147 4.34 -11.29 -40.97
C SER A 147 4.02 -12.40 -39.98
N ASP A 148 4.89 -13.41 -39.85
CA ASP A 148 4.70 -14.57 -38.97
C ASP A 148 5.85 -14.74 -37.96
N GLN A 149 6.47 -13.64 -37.53
CA GLN A 149 7.38 -13.67 -36.37
C GLN A 149 6.57 -13.79 -35.08
N ALA A 150 6.33 -15.05 -34.72
CA ALA A 150 6.05 -15.52 -33.38
C ALA A 150 4.92 -14.77 -32.67
N ALA A 151 3.69 -15.18 -32.97
CA ALA A 151 2.66 -15.26 -31.93
C ALA A 151 3.17 -16.23 -30.84
N MET A 152 4.11 -15.75 -30.01
CA MET A 152 4.45 -16.38 -28.75
C MET A 152 3.11 -16.62 -28.05
N PRO A 153 2.85 -17.82 -27.50
CA PRO A 153 1.64 -18.03 -26.73
C PRO A 153 1.63 -16.95 -25.66
N ILE A 154 0.65 -16.04 -25.75
CA ILE A 154 0.42 -15.03 -24.73
C ILE A 154 -0.11 -15.84 -23.56
N THR A 155 0.82 -16.40 -22.77
CA THR A 155 0.47 -17.14 -21.57
C THR A 155 -0.16 -16.13 -20.63
N GLU A 156 -1.49 -16.12 -20.61
CA GLU A 156 -2.26 -15.25 -19.74
C GLU A 156 -1.89 -15.56 -18.30
N ASN A 157 -1.52 -14.53 -17.55
CA ASN A 157 -1.19 -14.70 -16.15
C ASN A 157 -2.48 -15.01 -15.36
N PRO A 158 -2.50 -16.02 -14.49
CA PRO A 158 -3.71 -16.39 -13.75
C PRO A 158 -4.22 -15.25 -12.85
N THR A 159 -3.32 -14.43 -12.30
CA THR A 159 -3.68 -13.22 -11.56
C THR A 159 -4.32 -12.19 -12.48
N ALA A 160 -3.85 -12.03 -13.71
CA ALA A 160 -4.46 -11.13 -14.69
C ALA A 160 -5.90 -11.55 -15.01
N LEU A 161 -6.14 -12.84 -15.21
CA LEU A 161 -7.48 -13.38 -15.44
C LEU A 161 -8.42 -13.14 -14.25
N LEU A 162 -7.93 -13.39 -13.03
CA LEU A 162 -8.70 -13.14 -11.82
C LEU A 162 -9.01 -11.65 -11.65
N VAL A 163 -8.03 -10.76 -11.85
CA VAL A 163 -8.23 -9.32 -11.80
C VAL A 163 -9.25 -8.87 -12.85
N ALA A 164 -9.12 -9.33 -14.10
CA ALA A 164 -10.08 -9.00 -15.15
C ALA A 164 -11.50 -9.45 -14.81
N ARG A 165 -11.67 -10.65 -14.23
CA ARG A 165 -12.98 -11.15 -13.80
C ARG A 165 -13.56 -10.32 -12.66
N LEU A 166 -12.78 -10.03 -11.63
CA LEU A 166 -13.21 -9.23 -10.48
C LEU A 166 -13.44 -7.76 -10.83
N TRP A 167 -12.76 -7.26 -11.88
CA TRP A 167 -12.94 -5.91 -12.37
C TRP A 167 -14.35 -5.66 -12.91
N ALA A 168 -15.00 -6.68 -13.48
CA ALA A 168 -16.37 -6.59 -13.98
C ALA A 168 -17.38 -6.19 -12.88
N GLU A 169 -17.07 -6.44 -11.60
CA GLU A 169 -17.95 -6.06 -10.50
C GLU A 169 -18.04 -4.53 -10.29
N ARG A 170 -17.14 -3.75 -10.89
CA ARG A 170 -17.25 -2.29 -10.89
C ARG A 170 -18.48 -1.78 -11.62
N ASP A 171 -18.97 -2.51 -12.62
CA ASP A 171 -20.20 -2.17 -13.34
C ASP A 171 -21.44 -2.24 -12.42
N HIS A 172 -21.32 -2.97 -11.29
CA HIS A 172 -22.32 -3.07 -10.23
C HIS A 172 -22.00 -2.21 -9.00
N GLY A 173 -21.12 -1.21 -9.14
CA GLY A 173 -20.72 -0.32 -8.04
C GLY A 173 -19.61 -0.86 -7.14
N GLY A 174 -19.05 -2.03 -7.45
CA GLY A 174 -17.90 -2.58 -6.75
C GLY A 174 -16.67 -1.68 -6.85
N VAL A 175 -15.83 -1.68 -5.81
CA VAL A 175 -14.53 -0.99 -5.81
C VAL A 175 -13.43 -2.02 -5.67
N VAL A 176 -12.54 -2.06 -6.67
CA VAL A 176 -11.40 -2.99 -6.68
C VAL A 176 -10.21 -2.38 -5.95
N GLU A 177 -9.70 -3.14 -4.99
CA GLU A 177 -8.49 -2.87 -4.23
C GLU A 177 -7.42 -3.91 -4.54
N LEU A 178 -6.23 -3.46 -4.91
CA LEU A 178 -5.08 -4.34 -5.15
C LEU A 178 -4.07 -4.14 -4.03
N HIS A 179 -3.81 -5.21 -3.27
CA HIS A 179 -2.78 -5.23 -2.24
C HIS A 179 -1.51 -5.84 -2.82
N LEU A 180 -0.44 -5.05 -2.79
CA LEU A 180 0.88 -5.45 -3.26
C LEU A 180 1.73 -6.03 -2.13
N VAL A 181 2.73 -6.82 -2.52
CA VAL A 181 3.81 -7.23 -1.62
C VAL A 181 4.44 -5.99 -0.98
N GLY A 182 4.73 -6.06 0.32
CA GLY A 182 5.22 -4.92 1.11
C GLY A 182 4.11 -4.06 1.71
N GLY A 183 2.84 -4.44 1.54
CA GLY A 183 1.70 -3.81 2.23
C GLY A 183 1.18 -2.54 1.56
N SER A 184 1.70 -2.17 0.40
CA SER A 184 1.14 -1.10 -0.42
C SER A 184 -0.23 -1.50 -0.95
N VAL A 185 -1.13 -0.54 -1.07
CA VAL A 185 -2.48 -0.74 -1.61
C VAL A 185 -2.73 0.33 -2.67
N ILE A 186 -3.22 -0.10 -3.82
CA ILE A 186 -3.70 0.81 -4.86
C ILE A 186 -5.20 0.62 -5.06
N LEU A 187 -5.88 1.75 -5.26
CA LEU A 187 -7.31 1.86 -5.53
C LEU A 187 -7.48 2.38 -6.97
N PRO A 188 -7.23 1.54 -7.98
CA PRO A 188 -7.30 1.97 -9.36
C PRO A 188 -8.75 2.32 -9.74
N GLU A 189 -8.88 3.36 -10.56
CA GLU A 189 -10.16 3.77 -11.16
C GLU A 189 -10.32 3.19 -12.56
N TRP A 190 -9.20 2.97 -13.25
CA TRP A 190 -9.16 2.36 -14.58
C TRP A 190 -8.22 1.16 -14.62
N TYR A 191 -8.56 0.22 -15.49
CA TYR A 191 -7.80 -0.98 -15.82
C TYR A 191 -7.95 -1.23 -17.32
N GLU A 192 -6.84 -1.53 -18.00
CA GLU A 192 -6.84 -1.77 -19.45
C GLU A 192 -6.45 -3.23 -19.74
N PRO A 193 -7.42 -4.15 -19.95
CA PRO A 193 -7.13 -5.58 -20.12
C PRO A 193 -6.17 -5.87 -21.27
N ARG A 194 -6.30 -5.14 -22.39
CA ARG A 194 -5.51 -5.37 -23.60
C ARG A 194 -4.03 -5.03 -23.41
N TRP A 195 -3.73 -4.10 -22.51
CA TRP A 195 -2.36 -3.68 -22.18
C TRP A 195 -1.83 -4.38 -20.93
N SER A 196 -2.64 -5.23 -20.33
CA SER A 196 -2.37 -5.94 -19.08
C SER A 196 -2.04 -7.42 -19.33
N LEU A 197 -1.38 -7.69 -20.46
CA LEU A 197 -0.97 -9.03 -20.86
C LEU A 197 0.46 -9.33 -20.40
N GLY A 198 0.81 -10.62 -20.34
CA GLY A 198 2.16 -11.05 -19.97
C GLY A 198 2.45 -10.89 -18.47
N SER A 199 3.44 -10.07 -18.10
CA SER A 199 3.96 -9.99 -16.72
C SER A 199 3.40 -8.86 -15.87
N HIS A 200 2.71 -7.88 -16.47
CA HIS A 200 2.23 -6.69 -15.77
C HIS A 200 0.78 -6.35 -16.13
N GLY A 201 0.10 -5.70 -15.18
CA GLY A 201 -1.18 -5.04 -15.37
C GLY A 201 -1.03 -3.53 -15.43
N LEU A 202 -1.78 -2.87 -16.31
CA LEU A 202 -1.83 -1.42 -16.41
C LEU A 202 -3.09 -0.89 -15.75
N PHE A 203 -2.87 0.01 -14.79
CA PHE A 203 -3.91 0.66 -14.02
C PHE A 203 -3.76 2.17 -14.08
N ALA A 204 -4.84 2.90 -13.86
CA ALA A 204 -4.77 4.34 -13.62
C ALA A 204 -5.64 4.77 -12.44
N SER A 205 -5.27 5.90 -11.83
CA SER A 205 -6.01 6.54 -10.73
C SER A 205 -5.99 8.05 -10.94
N GLN A 206 -7.06 8.74 -10.53
CA GLN A 206 -7.15 10.18 -10.62
C GLN A 206 -6.88 10.80 -9.25
N ALA A 207 -5.98 11.78 -9.21
CA ALA A 207 -5.76 12.58 -8.02
C ALA A 207 -6.84 13.67 -7.89
N ALA A 208 -6.97 14.25 -6.70
CA ALA A 208 -7.96 15.29 -6.42
C ALA A 208 -7.79 16.57 -7.26
N ASP A 209 -6.60 16.79 -7.83
CA ASP A 209 -6.31 17.89 -8.77
C ASP A 209 -6.71 17.57 -10.22
N GLY A 210 -7.31 16.40 -10.46
CA GLY A 210 -7.74 15.93 -11.77
C GLY A 210 -6.63 15.26 -12.60
N SER A 211 -5.38 15.26 -12.12
CA SER A 211 -4.28 14.58 -12.80
C SER A 211 -4.45 13.06 -12.75
N VAL A 212 -4.05 12.37 -13.82
CA VAL A 212 -4.14 10.91 -13.95
C VAL A 212 -2.76 10.30 -13.78
N THR A 213 -2.64 9.34 -12.87
CA THR A 213 -1.42 8.54 -12.69
C THR A 213 -1.62 7.17 -13.31
N LEU A 214 -0.80 6.82 -14.30
CA LEU A 214 -0.71 5.48 -14.88
C LEU A 214 0.34 4.67 -14.11
N THR A 215 -0.03 3.47 -13.67
CA THR A 215 0.84 2.56 -12.91
C THR A 215 0.84 1.18 -13.56
N ALA A 216 2.01 0.72 -13.96
CA ALA A 216 2.22 -0.68 -14.34
C ALA A 216 2.61 -1.48 -13.10
N VAL A 217 1.89 -2.56 -12.80
CA VAL A 217 2.08 -3.42 -11.63
C VAL A 217 2.42 -4.83 -12.08
N ALA A 218 3.50 -5.39 -11.55
CA ALA A 218 3.86 -6.77 -11.85
C ALA A 218 2.84 -7.74 -11.24
N TRP A 219 2.38 -8.72 -12.02
CA TRP A 219 1.31 -9.62 -11.58
C TRP A 219 1.69 -10.49 -10.38
N ASP A 220 2.97 -10.84 -10.27
CA ASP A 220 3.55 -11.59 -9.16
C ASP A 220 3.66 -10.77 -7.86
N SER A 221 3.56 -9.44 -7.96
CA SER A 221 3.57 -8.54 -6.80
C SER A 221 2.18 -8.37 -6.16
N ILE A 222 1.10 -8.81 -6.81
CA ILE A 222 -0.25 -8.73 -6.26
C ILE A 222 -0.46 -9.92 -5.32
N GLN A 223 -0.66 -9.65 -4.03
CA GLN A 223 -0.86 -10.68 -3.02
C GLN A 223 -2.34 -10.91 -2.70
N LYS A 224 -3.17 -9.89 -2.84
CA LYS A 224 -4.62 -9.97 -2.55
C LYS A 224 -5.39 -8.98 -3.41
N VAL A 225 -6.47 -9.46 -4.01
CA VAL A 225 -7.47 -8.63 -4.70
C VAL A 225 -8.72 -8.60 -3.85
N VAL A 226 -9.26 -7.42 -3.57
CA VAL A 226 -10.50 -7.25 -2.80
C VAL A 226 -11.47 -6.45 -3.65
N VAL A 227 -12.71 -6.90 -3.74
CA VAL A 227 -13.81 -6.08 -4.27
C VAL A 227 -14.70 -5.68 -3.10
N ARG A 228 -14.86 -4.37 -2.90
CA ARG A 228 -15.71 -3.80 -1.85
C ARG A 228 -17.02 -3.31 -2.44
N GLN A 229 -18.02 -3.15 -1.57
CA GLN A 229 -19.32 -2.57 -1.94
C GLN A 229 -20.06 -3.36 -3.02
N VAL A 230 -19.85 -4.68 -3.06
CA VAL A 230 -20.64 -5.56 -3.95
C VAL A 230 -22.05 -5.64 -3.37
N GLU A 231 -23.04 -5.11 -4.08
CA GLU A 231 -24.45 -5.03 -3.63
C GLU A 231 -25.14 -6.41 -3.57
N GLY A 232 -24.56 -7.43 -4.22
CA GLY A 232 -24.98 -8.82 -4.17
C GLY A 232 -23.88 -9.74 -4.70
N LEU A 233 -23.89 -11.02 -4.30
CA LEU A 233 -22.97 -11.99 -4.89
C LEU A 233 -23.38 -12.26 -6.34
N PRO A 234 -22.49 -12.12 -7.33
CA PRO A 234 -22.81 -12.39 -8.73
C PRO A 234 -23.15 -13.87 -8.93
N ASP A 235 -24.21 -14.12 -9.70
CA ASP A 235 -24.69 -15.46 -10.01
C ASP A 235 -23.58 -16.31 -10.67
N GLY A 236 -23.47 -17.58 -10.25
CA GLY A 236 -22.47 -18.51 -10.78
C GLY A 236 -21.01 -18.24 -10.39
N MET A 237 -20.72 -17.29 -9.49
CA MET A 237 -19.33 -17.05 -9.04
C MET A 237 -18.80 -18.13 -8.07
N PHE A 238 -19.68 -18.90 -7.44
CA PHE A 238 -19.35 -19.93 -6.44
C PHE A 238 -20.01 -21.30 -6.70
N GLU A 239 -20.53 -21.52 -7.90
CA GLU A 239 -21.13 -22.81 -8.32
C GLU A 239 -20.14 -23.71 -9.06
#